data_AF-A0A5C0ZMK3-F1
#
_entry.id   AF-A0A5C0ZMK3-F1
#
_cell.length_a   1.000
_cell.length_b   1.000
_cell.length_c   1.000
_cell.angle_alpha   90.00
_cell.angle_beta   90.00
_cell.angle_gamma   90.00
#
_symmetry.space_group_name_H-M   'P 1'
#
loop_
_entity.id
_entity.type
_entity.pdbx_description
1 polymer ?
#
loop_
_entity_poly.entity_id
_entity_poly.type
_entity_poly.pdbx_seq_one_letter_code
_entity_poly.pdbx_strand_id
1 'polypeptide(L)'
;MNINIVKSLFYALLLGVGLATYSPNTYASTAAYEDTHAYIDSFPIPKDVEHLLFYIQRDPNTNTICYALNVDKGGRLDLGSPIHAFWIRYPEGGIRKELNFIQRKFAYGINTKKLNDGSYDVRSVAYSKLPLKLKKDAKGSYRVYANIDGKESVLERIFIRIGDGGTFWKPDVKYIELKGIEVKTGKRILERFKP
;
A
#
# COMPACT_ATOMS: atom_id res chain seq x y z
N MET A 1 17.08 32.01 14.07
CA MET A 1 16.67 31.08 15.15
C MET A 1 15.98 29.89 14.49
N ASN A 2 16.71 28.77 14.42
CA ASN A 2 16.36 27.55 13.66
C ASN A 2 15.34 26.71 14.42
N ILE A 3 14.10 26.65 13.95
CA ILE A 3 13.07 25.69 14.40
C ILE A 3 12.12 25.48 13.22
N ASN A 4 12.23 24.38 12.47
CA ASN A 4 11.14 23.92 11.60
C ASN A 4 11.04 22.39 11.63
N ILE A 5 10.40 22.00 12.73
CA ILE A 5 9.83 20.73 13.13
C ILE A 5 8.83 20.23 12.07
N VAL A 6 9.26 19.54 11.00
CA VAL A 6 8.30 18.76 10.15
C VAL A 6 8.91 17.54 9.45
N LYS A 7 10.11 17.07 9.84
CA LYS A 7 10.76 15.93 9.15
C LYS A 7 10.34 14.53 9.63
N SER A 8 9.29 14.38 10.42
CA SER A 8 8.83 13.05 10.84
C SER A 8 7.36 13.05 11.23
N LEU A 9 6.48 12.90 10.25
CA LEU A 9 5.12 12.44 10.51
C LEU A 9 4.80 11.18 9.69
N PHE A 10 5.29 10.02 10.16
CA PHE A 10 4.75 8.70 9.79
C PHE A 10 3.50 8.43 10.64
N TYR A 11 2.39 9.05 10.20
CA TYR A 11 1.01 8.90 10.67
C TYR A 11 0.46 7.47 10.77
N ALA A 12 0.32 6.92 11.97
CA ALA A 12 -0.69 5.90 12.36
C ALA A 12 -0.61 4.51 11.70
N LEU A 13 0.03 3.59 12.43
CA LEU A 13 -0.09 2.16 12.20
C LEU A 13 -0.57 1.50 13.50
N LEU A 14 -1.70 0.77 13.40
CA LEU A 14 -2.35 -0.07 14.43
C LEU A 14 -3.51 0.58 15.21
N LEU A 15 -4.72 0.50 14.65
CA LEU A 15 -5.88 0.18 15.47
C LEU A 15 -6.27 -1.27 15.15
N GLY A 16 -5.73 -2.21 15.93
CA GLY A 16 -6.05 -3.64 15.85
C GLY A 16 -5.01 -4.58 16.49
N VAL A 17 -5.11 -4.73 17.82
CA VAL A 17 -4.86 -5.91 18.69
C VAL A 17 -3.41 -6.40 18.99
N GLY A 18 -3.12 -6.53 20.30
CA GLY A 18 -2.49 -7.70 20.97
C GLY A 18 -0.96 -7.82 20.98
N LEU A 19 -0.34 -7.57 22.14
CA LEU A 19 1.09 -7.79 22.38
C LEU A 19 1.41 -9.29 22.54
N ALA A 20 2.29 -9.83 21.70
CA ALA A 20 3.02 -11.06 21.98
C ALA A 20 4.50 -10.81 21.65
N THR A 21 5.38 -11.03 22.62
CA THR A 21 6.82 -10.75 22.52
C THR A 21 7.55 -11.94 21.91
N TYR A 22 8.35 -11.71 20.86
CA TYR A 22 9.30 -12.68 20.34
C TYR A 22 10.65 -12.01 20.06
N SER A 23 11.75 -12.70 20.39
CA SER A 23 13.12 -12.19 20.27
C SER A 23 13.77 -12.59 18.93
N PRO A 24 14.63 -11.75 18.31
CA PRO A 24 15.24 -12.08 17.03
C PRO A 24 16.67 -12.62 17.16
N ASN A 25 17.02 -13.59 16.31
CA ASN A 25 18.41 -13.88 15.94
C ASN A 25 18.61 -13.50 14.46
N THR A 26 19.72 -12.84 14.18
CA THR A 26 20.10 -12.30 12.87
C THR A 26 21.16 -13.16 12.17
N TYR A 27 20.78 -13.82 11.07
CA TYR A 27 21.58 -14.05 9.86
C TYR A 27 20.60 -14.33 8.71
N ALA A 28 20.47 -13.42 7.73
CA ALA A 28 19.57 -13.64 6.60
C ALA A 28 20.25 -14.55 5.56
N SER A 29 20.04 -15.86 5.72
CA SER A 29 20.38 -16.87 4.71
C SER A 29 19.39 -16.82 3.54
N THR A 30 19.75 -17.43 2.40
CA THR A 30 18.83 -17.63 1.26
C THR A 30 17.53 -18.32 1.70
N ALA A 31 17.61 -19.23 2.68
CA ALA A 31 16.45 -19.87 3.31
C ALA A 31 15.57 -18.88 4.09
N ALA A 32 16.14 -17.89 4.79
CA ALA A 32 15.36 -16.83 5.44
C ALA A 32 14.68 -15.89 4.43
N TYR A 33 15.29 -15.68 3.26
CA TYR A 33 14.70 -14.90 2.17
C TYR A 33 13.53 -15.63 1.50
N GLU A 34 13.69 -16.93 1.23
CA GLU A 34 12.62 -17.81 0.72
C GLU A 34 11.48 -17.97 1.72
N ASP A 35 11.78 -18.16 3.01
CA ASP A 35 10.77 -18.25 4.09
C ASP A 35 9.99 -16.94 4.24
N THR A 36 10.66 -15.79 4.14
CA THR A 36 9.99 -14.48 4.14
C THR A 36 9.06 -14.31 2.93
N HIS A 37 9.46 -14.75 1.74
CA HIS A 37 8.60 -14.71 0.56
C HIS A 37 7.41 -15.67 0.68
N ALA A 38 7.64 -16.91 1.14
CA ALA A 38 6.58 -17.89 1.38
C ALA A 38 5.56 -17.37 2.42
N TYR A 39 6.04 -16.74 3.49
CA TYR A 39 5.19 -16.09 4.49
C TYR A 39 4.36 -14.95 3.88
N ILE A 40 4.98 -14.04 3.14
CA ILE A 40 4.30 -12.91 2.51
C ILE A 40 3.29 -13.38 1.45
N ASP A 41 3.61 -14.43 0.69
CA ASP A 41 2.72 -14.99 -0.32
C ASP A 41 1.60 -15.85 0.30
N SER A 42 1.69 -16.19 1.60
CA SER A 42 0.58 -16.80 2.36
C SER A 42 -0.53 -15.80 2.72
N PHE A 43 -0.28 -14.49 2.59
CA PHE A 43 -1.31 -13.48 2.86
C PHE A 43 -2.48 -13.61 1.88
N PRO A 44 -3.71 -13.38 2.35
CA PRO A 44 -4.88 -13.49 1.49
C PRO A 44 -4.87 -12.39 0.43
N ILE A 45 -5.11 -12.77 -0.83
CA ILE A 45 -5.25 -11.82 -1.93
C ILE A 45 -6.73 -11.37 -1.98
N PRO A 46 -7.03 -10.06 -1.98
CA PRO A 46 -8.40 -9.56 -2.20
C PRO A 46 -9.05 -10.20 -3.42
N LYS A 47 -10.16 -10.91 -3.18
CA LYS A 47 -11.03 -11.47 -4.22
C LYS A 47 -12.31 -10.64 -4.31
N ASP A 48 -12.94 -10.64 -5.47
CA ASP A 48 -14.25 -10.02 -5.71
C ASP A 48 -14.31 -8.52 -5.38
N VAL A 49 -13.16 -7.84 -5.49
CA VAL A 49 -13.09 -6.39 -5.41
C VAL A 49 -13.14 -5.80 -6.81
N GLU A 50 -14.31 -5.31 -7.19
CA GLU A 50 -14.48 -4.60 -8.44
C GLU A 50 -13.54 -3.40 -8.53
N HIS A 51 -12.94 -3.23 -9.72
CA HIS A 51 -12.03 -2.13 -10.02
C HIS A 51 -10.84 -1.98 -9.06
N LEU A 52 -10.39 -3.06 -8.43
CA LEU A 52 -9.17 -3.05 -7.60
C LEU A 52 -7.98 -2.55 -8.42
N LEU A 53 -7.30 -1.53 -7.88
CA LEU A 53 -6.08 -0.97 -8.47
C LEU A 53 -4.85 -1.60 -7.83
N PHE A 54 -4.80 -1.60 -6.50
CA PHE A 54 -3.75 -2.23 -5.70
C PHE A 54 -4.23 -2.38 -4.24
N TYR A 55 -3.44 -3.06 -3.42
CA TYR A 55 -3.72 -3.18 -2.00
C TYR A 55 -2.46 -3.12 -1.14
N ILE A 56 -2.66 -2.82 0.15
CA ILE A 56 -1.60 -2.76 1.16
C ILE A 56 -1.84 -3.82 2.21
N GLN A 57 -0.77 -4.55 2.53
CA GLN A 57 -0.70 -5.50 3.63
C GLN A 57 0.49 -5.18 4.53
N ARG A 58 0.43 -5.65 5.78
CA ARG A 58 1.50 -5.42 6.74
C ARG A 58 1.50 -6.46 7.84
N ASP A 59 2.63 -6.63 8.47
CA ASP A 59 2.70 -7.45 9.67
C ASP A 59 2.23 -6.68 10.92
N PRO A 60 1.74 -7.40 11.95
CA PRO A 60 1.53 -8.86 12.02
C PRO A 60 0.14 -9.31 11.57
N ASN A 61 -0.75 -8.42 11.11
CA ASN A 61 -2.15 -8.77 10.83
C ASN A 61 -2.45 -8.83 9.33
N THR A 62 -3.26 -9.81 8.94
CA THR A 62 -3.65 -10.01 7.53
C THR A 62 -4.69 -8.99 7.02
N ASN A 63 -5.06 -7.99 7.82
CA ASN A 63 -5.97 -6.94 7.36
C ASN A 63 -5.39 -6.25 6.13
N THR A 64 -6.22 -6.10 5.11
CA THR A 64 -5.78 -5.58 3.82
C THR A 64 -6.51 -4.28 3.52
N ILE A 65 -5.77 -3.24 3.16
CA ILE A 65 -6.36 -2.01 2.66
C ILE A 65 -6.43 -2.13 1.15
N CYS A 66 -7.63 -2.10 0.59
CA CYS A 66 -7.85 -2.11 -0.85
C CYS A 66 -8.01 -0.68 -1.36
N TYR A 67 -7.46 -0.42 -2.54
CA TYR A 67 -7.61 0.83 -3.27
C TYR A 67 -8.24 0.49 -4.61
N ALA A 68 -9.51 0.85 -4.79
CA ALA A 68 -10.26 0.61 -6.01
C ALA A 68 -10.58 1.93 -6.71
N LEU A 69 -10.94 1.88 -8.01
CA LEU A 69 -11.49 3.06 -8.67
C LEU A 69 -12.78 3.47 -7.98
N ASN A 70 -12.92 4.77 -7.75
CA ASN A 70 -14.18 5.34 -7.30
C ASN A 70 -15.00 5.74 -8.53
N VAL A 71 -15.97 4.89 -8.88
CA VAL A 71 -16.89 5.12 -9.99
C VAL A 71 -18.32 5.25 -9.46
N ASP A 72 -19.12 6.09 -10.11
CA ASP A 72 -20.54 6.17 -9.84
C ASP A 72 -21.29 4.96 -10.40
N LYS A 73 -22.60 4.88 -10.16
CA LYS A 73 -23.46 3.80 -10.65
C LYS A 73 -23.48 3.67 -12.19
N GLY A 74 -23.07 4.71 -12.92
CA GLY A 74 -22.93 4.71 -14.37
C GLY A 74 -21.52 4.38 -14.85
N GLY A 75 -20.61 3.97 -13.96
CA GLY A 75 -19.22 3.65 -14.29
C GLY A 75 -18.35 4.89 -14.54
N ARG A 76 -18.84 6.10 -14.22
CA ARG A 76 -18.07 7.34 -14.42
C ARG A 76 -17.18 7.58 -13.22
N LEU A 77 -15.91 7.87 -13.48
CA LEU A 77 -14.91 8.16 -12.46
C LEU A 77 -15.29 9.42 -11.66
N ASP A 78 -15.24 9.33 -10.33
CA ASP A 78 -15.28 10.50 -9.46
C ASP A 78 -13.99 11.31 -9.64
N LEU A 79 -14.09 12.46 -10.29
CA LEU A 79 -12.93 13.28 -10.62
C LEU A 79 -12.31 13.96 -9.39
N GLY A 80 -13.06 14.12 -8.30
CA GLY A 80 -12.59 14.71 -7.06
C GLY A 80 -11.90 13.71 -6.15
N SER A 81 -12.32 12.44 -6.20
CA SER A 81 -11.73 11.35 -5.43
C SER A 81 -11.72 10.06 -6.26
N PRO A 82 -10.81 9.91 -7.24
CA PRO A 82 -10.86 8.81 -8.21
C PRO A 82 -10.44 7.44 -7.63
N ILE A 83 -9.97 7.40 -6.38
CA ILE A 83 -9.55 6.18 -5.69
C ILE A 83 -10.28 6.09 -4.36
N HIS A 84 -11.04 5.01 -4.17
CA HIS A 84 -11.71 4.69 -2.92
C HIS A 84 -10.89 3.66 -2.14
N ALA A 85 -10.58 4.00 -0.89
CA ALA A 85 -9.81 3.14 0.01
C ALA A 85 -10.71 2.56 1.11
N PHE A 86 -10.59 1.26 1.37
CA PHE A 86 -11.34 0.55 2.40
C PHE A 86 -10.60 -0.69 2.91
N TRP A 87 -11.00 -1.21 4.06
CA TRP A 87 -10.47 -2.44 4.65
C TRP A 87 -11.20 -3.68 4.14
N ILE A 88 -10.45 -4.77 4.03
CA ILE A 88 -10.94 -6.13 4.18
C ILE A 88 -10.33 -6.70 5.46
N ARG A 89 -11.20 -7.02 6.42
CA ARG A 89 -10.82 -7.54 7.74
C ARG A 89 -10.79 -9.07 7.73
N TYR A 90 -9.73 -9.67 7.20
CA TYR A 90 -9.60 -11.12 7.11
C TYR A 90 -9.70 -11.86 8.45
N PRO A 91 -9.10 -11.38 9.56
CA PRO A 91 -9.31 -11.99 10.87
C PRO A 91 -10.77 -11.94 11.36
N GLU A 92 -11.59 -11.05 10.79
CA GLU A 92 -13.02 -10.91 11.08
C GLU A 92 -13.87 -11.54 9.96
N GLY A 93 -13.39 -12.59 9.30
CA GLY A 93 -14.14 -13.30 8.25
C GLY A 93 -14.15 -12.61 6.88
N GLY A 94 -13.24 -11.67 6.62
CA GLY A 94 -13.13 -10.99 5.33
C GLY A 94 -14.11 -9.84 5.13
N ILE A 95 -14.66 -9.29 6.23
CA ILE A 95 -15.65 -8.21 6.14
C ILE A 95 -15.02 -6.93 5.58
N ARG A 96 -15.71 -6.32 4.61
CA ARG A 96 -15.38 -4.99 4.10
C ARG A 96 -15.76 -3.91 5.12
N LYS A 97 -14.84 -2.99 5.42
CA LYS A 97 -15.09 -1.83 6.29
C LYS A 97 -14.53 -0.55 5.70
N GLU A 98 -15.30 0.53 5.79
CA GLU A 98 -14.83 1.86 5.39
C GLU A 98 -13.71 2.37 6.32
N LEU A 99 -12.79 3.15 5.75
CA LEU A 99 -11.83 3.90 6.57
C LEU A 99 -12.59 4.97 7.35
N ASN A 100 -12.30 5.15 8.64
CA ASN A 100 -12.86 6.29 9.38
C ASN A 100 -12.11 7.60 9.04
N PHE A 101 -12.64 8.74 9.50
CA PHE A 101 -12.06 10.06 9.18
C PHE A 101 -10.58 10.17 9.54
N ILE A 102 -10.18 9.69 10.73
CA ILE A 102 -8.80 9.74 11.21
C ILE A 102 -7.89 8.90 10.32
N GLN A 103 -8.30 7.68 9.98
CA GLN A 103 -7.54 6.78 9.10
C GLN A 103 -7.37 7.37 7.70
N ARG A 104 -8.43 7.98 7.14
CA ARG A 104 -8.34 8.66 5.84
C ARG A 104 -7.43 9.88 5.90
N LYS A 105 -7.48 10.66 6.98
CA LYS A 105 -6.75 11.94 7.05
C LYS A 105 -5.28 11.79 7.41
N PHE A 106 -4.90 10.71 8.12
CA PHE A 106 -3.57 10.59 8.71
C PHE A 106 -2.82 9.30 8.39
N ALA A 107 -3.49 8.26 7.85
CA ALA A 107 -2.87 6.96 7.61
C ALA A 107 -3.08 6.49 6.17
N TYR A 108 -4.13 5.72 5.95
CA TYR A 108 -4.38 4.94 4.73
C TYR A 108 -5.08 5.72 3.63
N GLY A 109 -5.32 7.02 3.83
CA GLY A 109 -5.86 7.87 2.78
C GLY A 109 -4.87 8.10 1.64
N ILE A 110 -5.42 8.52 0.51
CA ILE A 110 -4.67 8.91 -0.68
C ILE A 110 -5.07 10.31 -1.08
N ASN A 111 -4.07 11.12 -1.43
CA ASN A 111 -4.24 12.39 -2.09
C ASN A 111 -4.09 12.20 -3.60
N THR A 112 -5.00 12.78 -4.36
CA THR A 112 -5.00 12.70 -5.84
C THR A 112 -4.99 14.10 -6.43
N LYS A 113 -4.12 14.35 -7.40
CA LYS A 113 -4.08 15.60 -8.16
C LYS A 113 -4.18 15.29 -9.64
N LYS A 114 -5.23 15.80 -10.30
CA LYS A 114 -5.38 15.68 -11.75
C LYS A 114 -4.26 16.44 -12.47
N LEU A 115 -3.72 15.83 -13.52
CA LEU A 115 -2.65 16.35 -14.36
C LEU A 115 -3.20 16.78 -15.73
N ASN A 116 -2.42 17.58 -16.46
CA ASN A 116 -2.82 18.13 -17.76
C ASN A 116 -3.02 17.05 -18.84
N ASP A 117 -2.35 15.91 -18.70
CA ASP A 117 -2.49 14.75 -19.60
C ASP A 117 -3.72 13.87 -19.27
N GLY A 118 -4.58 14.30 -18.33
CA GLY A 118 -5.77 13.56 -17.90
C GLY A 118 -5.50 12.42 -16.92
N SER A 119 -4.25 12.17 -16.55
CA SER A 119 -3.87 11.25 -15.48
C SER A 119 -3.93 11.94 -14.10
N TYR A 120 -3.63 11.18 -13.04
CA TYR A 120 -3.55 11.72 -11.68
C TYR A 120 -2.21 11.38 -11.03
N ASP A 121 -1.58 12.36 -10.39
CA ASP A 121 -0.56 12.12 -9.37
C ASP A 121 -1.25 11.62 -8.10
N VAL A 122 -0.76 10.51 -7.57
CA VAL A 122 -1.36 9.78 -6.47
C VAL A 122 -0.32 9.65 -5.38
N ARG A 123 -0.66 10.09 -4.16
CA ARG A 123 0.23 10.09 -2.99
C ARG A 123 -0.45 9.46 -1.80
N SER A 124 0.21 8.49 -1.17
CA SER A 124 -0.20 8.04 0.15
C SER A 124 -0.06 9.19 1.15
N VAL A 125 -1.07 9.36 2.02
CA VAL A 125 -1.02 10.34 3.12
C VAL A 125 0.12 10.00 4.09
N ALA A 126 0.32 8.72 4.39
CA ALA A 126 1.37 8.27 5.30
C ALA A 126 2.77 8.23 4.66
N TYR A 127 2.87 8.17 3.33
CA TYR A 127 4.17 8.06 2.64
C TYR A 127 4.16 8.73 1.26
N SER A 128 4.29 10.06 1.24
CA SER A 128 4.28 10.86 0.00
C SER A 128 5.53 10.71 -0.88
N LYS A 129 6.62 10.13 -0.32
CA LYS A 129 7.88 9.89 -1.02
C LYS A 129 7.79 8.83 -2.13
N LEU A 130 6.75 7.98 -2.11
CA LEU A 130 6.46 7.04 -3.18
C LEU A 130 5.46 7.66 -4.17
N PRO A 131 5.91 8.26 -5.29
CA PRO A 131 5.03 8.73 -6.34
C PRO A 131 4.29 7.56 -6.99
N LEU A 132 2.97 7.69 -7.09
CA LEU A 132 2.14 6.80 -7.89
C LEU A 132 1.42 7.60 -8.97
N LYS A 133 1.09 6.96 -10.11
CA LYS A 133 0.36 7.59 -11.21
C LYS A 133 -0.85 6.76 -11.59
N LEU A 134 -2.05 7.33 -11.50
CA LEU A 134 -3.28 6.71 -12.02
C LEU A 134 -3.49 7.16 -13.46
N LYS A 135 -3.42 6.23 -14.42
CA LYS A 135 -3.68 6.49 -15.85
C LYS A 135 -4.34 5.27 -16.49
N LYS A 136 -4.95 5.47 -17.67
CA LYS A 136 -5.49 4.37 -18.47
C LYS A 136 -4.36 3.59 -19.14
N ASP A 137 -4.49 2.28 -19.20
CA ASP A 137 -3.67 1.42 -20.04
C ASP A 137 -4.10 1.50 -21.51
N ALA A 138 -3.41 0.78 -22.39
CA ALA A 138 -3.72 0.73 -23.83
C ALA A 138 -5.13 0.19 -24.14
N LYS A 139 -5.77 -0.51 -23.19
CA LYS A 139 -7.14 -1.03 -23.30
C LYS A 139 -8.17 -0.07 -22.70
N GLY A 140 -7.75 1.11 -22.25
CA GLY A 140 -8.61 2.12 -21.65
C GLY A 140 -8.97 1.87 -20.18
N SER A 141 -8.41 0.83 -19.55
CA SER A 141 -8.66 0.51 -18.15
C SER A 141 -7.71 1.28 -17.24
N TYR A 142 -8.21 1.89 -16.17
CA TYR A 142 -7.35 2.60 -15.23
C TYR A 142 -6.48 1.63 -14.43
N ARG A 143 -5.20 1.99 -14.29
CA ARG A 143 -4.19 1.28 -13.50
C ARG A 143 -3.37 2.29 -12.69
N VAL A 144 -2.81 1.83 -11.58
CA VAL A 144 -1.84 2.60 -10.79
C VAL A 144 -0.44 2.14 -11.17
N TYR A 145 0.40 3.09 -11.54
CA TYR A 145 1.78 2.86 -11.95
C TYR A 145 2.73 3.39 -10.87
N ALA A 146 3.80 2.63 -10.65
CA ALA A 146 4.91 3.00 -9.79
C ALA A 146 6.23 2.77 -10.54
N ASN A 147 7.29 3.43 -10.10
CA ASN A 147 8.64 2.98 -10.41
C ASN A 147 8.95 1.83 -9.43
N ILE A 148 9.20 0.63 -9.97
CA ILE A 148 9.60 -0.55 -9.20
C ILE A 148 10.93 -1.02 -9.81
N ASP A 149 12.00 -0.97 -9.03
CA ASP A 149 13.36 -1.34 -9.46
C ASP A 149 13.77 -0.63 -10.78
N GLY A 150 13.57 0.69 -10.81
CA GLY A 150 13.91 1.55 -11.95
C GLY A 150 12.94 1.46 -13.13
N LYS A 151 11.91 0.61 -13.08
CA LYS A 151 11.02 0.31 -14.21
C LYS A 151 9.58 0.76 -13.95
N GLU A 152 8.95 1.37 -14.95
CA GLU A 152 7.52 1.67 -14.89
C GLU A 152 6.74 0.35 -14.85
N SER A 153 5.96 0.18 -13.79
CA SER A 153 5.26 -1.06 -13.49
C SER A 153 3.84 -0.79 -13.00
N VAL A 154 2.90 -1.64 -13.39
CA VAL A 154 1.55 -1.66 -12.80
C VAL A 154 1.66 -2.22 -11.39
N LEU A 155 1.33 -1.42 -10.39
CA LEU A 155 1.39 -1.81 -8.99
C LEU A 155 0.26 -2.79 -8.66
N GLU A 156 0.59 -3.91 -8.03
CA GLU A 156 -0.40 -4.90 -7.56
C GLU A 156 -0.52 -4.86 -6.03
N ARG A 157 0.61 -4.86 -5.32
CA ARG A 157 0.66 -4.92 -3.85
C ARG A 157 1.81 -4.09 -3.29
N ILE A 158 1.54 -3.46 -2.16
CA ILE A 158 2.55 -2.96 -1.24
C ILE A 158 2.50 -3.81 0.04
N PHE A 159 3.62 -4.37 0.45
CA PHE A 159 3.75 -5.08 1.72
C PHE A 159 4.68 -4.31 2.65
N ILE A 160 4.31 -4.18 3.93
CA ILE A 160 5.08 -3.43 4.92
C ILE A 160 5.50 -4.35 6.05
N ARG A 161 6.80 -4.62 6.16
CA ARG A 161 7.35 -5.38 7.28
C ARG A 161 7.58 -4.45 8.46
N ILE A 162 6.84 -4.69 9.53
CA ILE A 162 7.01 -3.99 10.81
C ILE A 162 7.97 -4.78 11.68
N GLY A 163 8.92 -4.09 12.29
CA GLY A 163 9.84 -4.63 13.27
C GLY A 163 9.28 -4.57 14.68
N ASP A 164 9.97 -5.22 15.60
CA ASP A 164 9.57 -5.30 17.02
C ASP A 164 9.83 -4.01 17.82
N GLY A 165 10.27 -2.94 17.14
CA GLY A 165 10.59 -1.64 17.73
C GLY A 165 9.67 -0.50 17.27
N GLY A 166 9.93 0.69 17.80
CA GLY A 166 9.17 1.90 17.48
C GLY A 166 8.08 2.22 18.51
N THR A 167 7.31 3.27 18.24
CA THR A 167 6.18 3.67 19.07
C THR A 167 4.88 3.48 18.29
N PHE A 168 3.73 3.51 18.99
CA PHE A 168 2.41 3.45 18.36
C PHE A 168 2.23 4.46 17.21
N TRP A 169 2.87 5.63 17.32
CA TRP A 169 2.83 6.69 16.32
C TRP A 169 4.02 6.69 15.35
N LYS A 170 4.99 5.80 15.53
CA LYS A 170 6.17 5.67 14.66
C LYS A 170 6.65 4.22 14.69
N PRO A 171 5.99 3.31 13.95
CA PRO A 171 6.41 1.92 13.89
C PRO A 171 7.82 1.83 13.28
N ASP A 172 8.63 0.90 13.75
CA ASP A 172 9.88 0.56 13.07
C ASP A 172 9.57 -0.23 11.80
N VAL A 173 9.63 0.42 10.64
CA VAL A 173 9.44 -0.25 9.35
C VAL A 173 10.78 -0.84 8.91
N LYS A 174 10.88 -2.17 8.87
CA LYS A 174 12.09 -2.87 8.41
C LYS A 174 12.29 -2.68 6.91
N TYR A 175 11.23 -2.89 6.14
CA TYR A 175 11.20 -2.61 4.70
C TYR A 175 9.76 -2.46 4.19
N ILE A 176 9.66 -1.83 3.02
CA ILE A 176 8.49 -1.85 2.14
C ILE A 176 8.84 -2.70 0.93
N GLU A 177 7.97 -3.62 0.55
CA GLU A 177 8.05 -4.39 -0.70
C GLU A 177 6.97 -3.90 -1.66
N LEU A 178 7.36 -3.54 -2.87
CA LEU A 178 6.45 -3.29 -4.00
C LEU A 178 6.44 -4.52 -4.89
N LYS A 179 5.25 -5.01 -5.23
CA LYS A 179 5.02 -6.09 -6.21
C LYS A 179 4.16 -5.55 -7.34
N GLY A 180 4.59 -5.79 -8.57
CA GLY A 180 3.87 -5.34 -9.75
C GLY A 180 4.25 -6.07 -11.02
N ILE A 181 3.74 -5.57 -12.15
CA ILE A 181 4.01 -6.07 -13.50
C ILE A 181 4.73 -4.99 -14.29
N GLU A 182 5.94 -5.27 -14.77
CA GLU A 182 6.70 -4.35 -15.62
C GLU A 182 5.95 -4.10 -16.93
N VAL A 183 5.73 -2.84 -17.29
CA VAL A 183 4.94 -2.47 -18.48
C VAL A 183 5.57 -2.98 -19.77
N LYS A 184 6.90 -2.94 -19.88
CA LYS A 184 7.62 -3.31 -21.10
C LYS A 184 7.62 -4.81 -21.36
N THR A 185 7.72 -5.63 -20.32
CA THR A 185 7.97 -7.08 -20.46
C THR A 185 6.78 -7.93 -20.05
N GLY A 186 5.82 -7.37 -19.30
CA GLY A 186 4.71 -8.11 -18.70
C GLY A 186 5.14 -9.07 -17.59
N LYS A 187 6.42 -9.05 -17.18
CA LYS A 187 6.93 -9.92 -16.12
C LYS A 187 6.67 -9.32 -14.74
N ARG A 188 6.47 -10.18 -13.76
CA ARG A 188 6.41 -9.78 -12.35
C ARG A 188 7.76 -9.19 -11.92
N ILE A 189 7.69 -8.11 -11.18
CA ILE A 189 8.83 -7.41 -10.60
C ILE A 189 8.57 -7.07 -9.14
N LEU A 190 9.65 -7.08 -8.36
CA LEU A 190 9.66 -6.86 -6.93
C LEU A 190 10.77 -5.88 -6.59
N GLU A 191 10.49 -4.94 -5.69
CA GLU A 191 11.49 -4.05 -5.10
C GLU A 191 11.28 -3.99 -3.59
N ARG A 192 12.37 -4.08 -2.83
CA ARG A 192 12.37 -3.84 -1.38
C ARG A 192 13.25 -2.67 -1.05
N PHE A 193 12.76 -1.76 -0.22
CA PHE A 193 13.53 -0.63 0.28
C PHE A 193 13.16 -0.28 1.72
N LYS A 194 14.07 0.39 2.42
CA LYS A 194 13.81 0.92 3.76
C LYS A 194 13.30 2.37 3.63
N PRO A 195 12.14 2.71 4.24
CA PRO A 195 11.44 3.97 3.95
C PRO A 195 11.94 5.23 4.68
#